data_AF-A0A8H7AVT3-F1
#
_entry.id   AF-A0A8H7AVT3-F1
#
_cell.length_a   1.000
_cell.length_b   1.000
_cell.length_c   1.000
_cell.angle_alpha   90.00
_cell.angle_beta   90.00
_cell.angle_gamma   90.00
#
_symmetry.space_group_name_H-M   'P 1'
#
loop_
_entity.id
_entity.type
_entity.pdbx_description
1 polymer ?
#
loop_
_entity_poly.entity_id
_entity_poly.type
_entity_poly.pdbx_seq_one_letter_code
_entity_poly.pdbx_strand_id
1 'polypeptide(L)'
;MSYLESRFLRERKLPDKNQHFITASNHGLQFSNCSDAFQPHPQYILLTMSQSIVQEQSNLKVAHLETIDFAKLLAHEEHEVAKLMSACTTAGFFYVNLQGQSSRGLLEDEDSMYKAMEEFFDQPLDTKMQDDRGTHKHGYKPAGVFAGVKAHTRDNYETLKVARDEIGANSPLLPSTVKKHPRLFDDFISKSHLVTMTIMHSLSNALGANPANRLEQHHRDHADSNTTLVLLRYPKNLSSTCVGHNQHTDIGSLTLLFSKQWGLQLVNPETEEWEWVAPRPGHAIINVGDSLRFLTDKRLASCMHRVVPTPETATQNRYSIAYFLRPENDIEYKDPEGKPISAKEWHDNKYKTFAESHEKQAMNSILMGGMDRLAKTAPAGITYATPSAYAASPFDASSAAPATP
;
A
#
# COMPACT_ATOMS: atom_id res chain seq x y z
N MET A 1 -28.06 -28.46 -37.68
CA MET A 1 -27.70 -29.89 -37.57
C MET A 1 -26.18 -29.99 -37.50
N SER A 2 -25.70 -30.80 -36.57
CA SER A 2 -24.44 -30.71 -35.82
C SER A 2 -23.14 -30.83 -36.61
N TYR A 3 -22.13 -30.07 -36.15
CA TYR A 3 -20.79 -29.95 -36.73
C TYR A 3 -19.75 -30.72 -35.88
N LEU A 4 -18.94 -31.53 -36.59
CA LEU A 4 -17.53 -31.89 -36.38
C LEU A 4 -17.06 -32.61 -35.09
N GLU A 5 -16.77 -33.89 -35.24
CA GLU A 5 -15.69 -34.59 -34.53
C GLU A 5 -14.40 -34.59 -35.37
N SER A 6 -13.29 -34.09 -34.81
CA SER A 6 -11.96 -34.61 -35.12
C SER A 6 -11.02 -34.34 -33.95
N ARG A 7 -10.74 -35.42 -33.20
CA ARG A 7 -9.77 -35.49 -32.11
C ARG A 7 -8.35 -35.35 -32.66
N PHE A 8 -7.55 -34.45 -32.08
CA PHE A 8 -6.09 -34.53 -32.10
C PHE A 8 -5.58 -34.67 -30.67
N LEU A 9 -5.12 -35.86 -30.33
CA LEU A 9 -4.36 -36.16 -29.12
C LEU A 9 -2.94 -35.60 -29.30
N ARG A 10 -2.58 -34.58 -28.51
CA ARG A 10 -1.18 -34.25 -28.23
C ARG A 10 -0.89 -34.66 -26.79
N GLU A 11 -0.15 -35.77 -26.66
CA GLU A 11 0.53 -36.15 -25.43
C GLU A 11 1.50 -35.03 -25.02
N ARG A 12 1.21 -34.35 -23.91
CA ARG A 12 2.21 -33.54 -23.22
C ARG A 12 2.95 -34.44 -22.24
N LYS A 13 4.18 -34.80 -22.58
CA LYS A 13 5.16 -35.36 -21.64
C LYS A 13 5.33 -34.40 -20.46
N LEU A 14 5.09 -34.92 -19.25
CA LEU A 14 5.54 -34.31 -18.00
C LEU A 14 7.07 -34.36 -17.95
N PRO A 15 7.80 -33.28 -17.60
CA PRO A 15 9.21 -33.37 -17.30
C PRO A 15 9.44 -34.03 -15.94
N ASP A 16 10.45 -34.87 -15.94
CA ASP A 16 10.91 -35.75 -14.88
C ASP A 16 11.33 -35.01 -13.60
N LYS A 17 11.04 -35.63 -12.45
CA LYS A 17 11.48 -35.19 -11.13
C LYS A 17 12.94 -35.61 -10.96
N ASN A 18 13.85 -34.64 -10.97
CA ASN A 18 15.12 -34.60 -10.22
C ASN A 18 16.16 -33.80 -11.01
N GLN A 19 16.23 -32.50 -10.77
CA GLN A 19 17.48 -31.75 -10.89
C GLN A 19 17.39 -30.53 -9.98
N HIS A 20 17.97 -30.67 -8.78
CA HIS A 20 18.21 -29.58 -7.86
C HIS A 20 19.27 -28.64 -8.47
N PHE A 21 18.86 -27.47 -8.93
CA PHE A 21 19.77 -26.33 -9.04
C PHE A 21 19.53 -25.42 -7.84
N ILE A 22 20.29 -25.67 -6.78
CA ILE A 22 20.50 -24.71 -5.70
C ILE A 22 21.48 -23.66 -6.26
N THR A 23 20.96 -22.56 -6.78
CA THR A 23 21.71 -21.31 -6.82
C THR A 23 21.37 -20.54 -5.56
N ALA A 24 22.14 -20.81 -4.50
CA ALA A 24 22.16 -19.96 -3.32
C ALA A 24 22.77 -18.61 -3.72
N SER A 25 21.94 -17.60 -3.96
CA SER A 25 22.41 -16.22 -3.95
C SER A 25 22.68 -15.82 -2.49
N ASN A 26 23.91 -16.05 -2.04
CA ASN A 26 24.46 -15.43 -0.84
C ASN A 26 24.54 -13.92 -1.07
N HIS A 27 23.44 -13.22 -0.81
CA HIS A 27 23.46 -11.82 -0.42
C HIS A 27 22.78 -11.77 0.95
N GLY A 28 23.59 -11.91 2.00
CA GLY A 28 23.16 -11.66 3.36
C GLY A 28 22.77 -10.19 3.48
N LEU A 29 21.50 -9.89 3.24
CA LEU A 29 20.88 -8.70 3.78
C LEU A 29 20.79 -8.96 5.29
N GLN A 30 21.67 -8.30 6.06
CA GLN A 30 21.48 -8.20 7.50
C GLN A 30 20.13 -7.52 7.73
N PHE A 31 19.14 -8.30 8.15
CA PHE A 31 17.91 -7.76 8.70
C PHE A 31 18.28 -7.07 10.01
N SER A 32 18.30 -5.75 10.04
CA SER A 32 18.14 -5.01 11.29
C SER A 32 16.70 -5.25 11.74
N ASN A 33 16.50 -6.32 12.49
CA ASN A 33 15.20 -6.71 13.01
C ASN A 33 14.60 -5.57 13.83
N CYS A 34 13.54 -4.93 13.31
CA CYS A 34 12.74 -3.99 14.09
C CYS A 34 11.98 -4.67 15.26
N SER A 35 12.07 -6.01 15.38
CA SER A 35 11.59 -6.78 16.53
C SER A 35 12.48 -6.65 17.78
N ASP A 36 13.74 -6.23 17.65
CA ASP A 36 14.73 -6.32 18.76
C ASP A 36 14.88 -5.02 19.56
N ALA A 37 14.11 -3.97 19.24
CA ALA A 37 14.09 -2.73 20.00
C ALA A 37 13.15 -2.82 21.22
N PHE A 38 13.45 -3.70 22.18
CA PHE A 38 12.70 -3.83 23.43
C PHE A 38 13.57 -3.44 24.64
N GLN A 39 13.51 -2.17 25.02
CA GLN A 39 13.79 -1.68 26.38
C GLN A 39 12.73 -0.61 26.68
N PRO A 40 11.79 -0.84 27.62
CA PRO A 40 10.80 0.16 27.98
C PRO A 40 11.45 1.23 28.87
N HIS A 41 11.47 2.48 28.43
CA HIS A 41 11.61 3.63 29.32
C HIS A 41 10.23 4.27 29.52
N PRO A 42 9.52 3.93 30.61
CA PRO A 42 8.15 4.37 30.78
C PRO A 42 8.12 5.75 31.45
N GLN A 43 7.08 6.53 31.08
CA GLN A 43 6.53 7.69 31.79
C GLN A 43 6.99 9.10 31.40
N TYR A 44 8.26 9.37 31.05
CA TYR A 44 8.68 10.77 30.82
C TYR A 44 8.52 11.32 29.39
N ILE A 45 8.40 10.45 28.37
CA ILE A 45 8.22 10.87 26.96
C ILE A 45 6.75 11.20 26.63
N LEU A 46 5.79 10.61 27.36
CA LEU A 46 4.37 10.75 27.07
C LEU A 46 3.81 12.15 27.37
N LEU A 47 4.27 12.82 28.43
CA LEU A 47 3.69 14.11 28.84
C LEU A 47 4.06 15.25 27.89
N THR A 48 5.32 15.34 27.47
CA THR A 48 5.82 16.39 26.56
C THR A 48 5.36 16.20 25.11
N MET A 49 5.17 14.95 24.67
CA MET A 49 4.53 14.67 23.37
C MET A 49 3.03 14.93 23.39
N SER A 50 2.33 14.63 24.50
CA SER A 50 0.89 14.87 24.58
C SER A 50 0.53 16.36 24.48
N GLN A 51 1.33 17.27 25.05
CA GLN A 51 1.00 18.70 25.03
C GLN A 51 1.33 19.38 23.69
N SER A 52 2.41 18.97 23.00
CA SER A 52 2.76 19.47 21.67
C SER A 52 1.86 18.93 20.55
N ILE A 53 1.40 17.68 20.70
CA ILE A 53 0.49 17.02 19.75
C ILE A 53 -0.96 17.49 19.91
N VAL A 54 -1.43 17.73 21.15
CA VAL A 54 -2.80 18.20 21.41
C VAL A 54 -2.99 19.65 20.95
N GLN A 55 -1.93 20.47 20.93
CA GLN A 55 -1.96 21.84 20.37
C GLN A 55 -2.04 21.88 18.83
N GLU A 56 -1.67 20.81 18.11
CA GLU A 56 -1.74 20.75 16.64
C GLU A 56 -3.09 20.29 16.09
N GLN A 57 -3.98 19.73 16.93
CA GLN A 57 -5.29 19.26 16.48
C GLN A 57 -6.22 20.37 15.98
N SER A 58 -5.91 21.65 16.25
CA SER A 58 -6.66 22.79 15.72
C SER A 58 -6.20 23.26 14.32
N ASN A 59 -5.17 22.65 13.71
CA ASN A 59 -4.61 23.07 12.41
C ASN A 59 -4.28 21.89 11.45
N LEU A 60 -4.96 20.74 11.58
CA LEU A 60 -4.79 19.64 10.63
C LEU A 60 -5.29 20.08 9.24
N LYS A 61 -4.38 20.21 8.27
CA LYS A 61 -4.72 20.39 6.86
C LYS A 61 -5.29 19.07 6.32
N VAL A 62 -6.62 18.96 6.27
CA VAL A 62 -7.33 17.79 5.77
C VAL A 62 -7.66 17.99 4.30
N ALA A 63 -7.41 16.98 3.47
CA ALA A 63 -7.67 17.04 2.04
C ALA A 63 -9.17 17.09 1.76
N HIS A 64 -9.58 18.07 0.95
CA HIS A 64 -10.96 18.19 0.47
C HIS A 64 -11.13 17.34 -0.79
N LEU A 65 -11.38 16.04 -0.59
CA LEU A 65 -11.56 15.08 -1.69
C LEU A 65 -13.02 14.93 -2.09
N GLU A 66 -13.24 14.80 -3.40
CA GLU A 66 -14.56 14.49 -3.95
C GLU A 66 -15.08 13.13 -3.46
N THR A 67 -16.40 13.00 -3.38
CA THR A 67 -17.07 11.74 -3.01
C THR A 67 -17.94 11.25 -4.15
N ILE A 68 -17.57 10.13 -4.75
CA ILE A 68 -18.30 9.49 -5.84
C ILE A 68 -19.32 8.50 -5.25
N ASP A 69 -20.60 8.65 -5.56
CA ASP A 69 -21.64 7.70 -5.16
C ASP A 69 -21.65 6.49 -6.09
N PHE A 70 -21.37 5.32 -5.53
CA PHE A 70 -21.24 4.11 -6.33
C PHE A 70 -22.55 3.69 -7.01
N ALA A 71 -23.70 3.89 -6.36
CA ALA A 71 -24.99 3.51 -6.94
C ALA A 71 -25.34 4.41 -8.14
N LYS A 72 -25.05 5.71 -8.04
CA LYS A 72 -25.22 6.66 -9.15
C LYS A 72 -24.26 6.39 -10.30
N LEU A 73 -23.02 5.99 -9.98
CA LEU A 73 -22.04 5.61 -11.00
C LEU A 73 -22.48 4.34 -11.75
N LEU A 74 -23.03 3.33 -11.05
CA LEU A 74 -23.64 2.15 -11.66
C LEU A 74 -24.84 2.49 -12.54
N ALA A 75 -25.62 3.49 -12.16
CA ALA A 75 -26.73 4.00 -12.95
C ALA A 75 -26.29 4.88 -14.14
N HIS A 76 -24.97 5.06 -14.32
CA HIS A 76 -24.38 5.91 -15.36
C HIS A 76 -24.90 7.35 -15.33
N GLU A 77 -25.16 7.89 -14.14
CA GLU A 77 -25.58 9.29 -14.00
C GLU A 77 -24.47 10.23 -14.49
N GLU A 78 -24.77 11.06 -15.49
CA GLU A 78 -23.79 11.91 -16.18
C GLU A 78 -23.02 12.84 -15.22
N HIS A 79 -23.71 13.41 -14.24
CA HIS A 79 -23.09 14.28 -13.24
C HIS A 79 -22.07 13.52 -12.37
N GLU A 80 -22.38 12.27 -12.01
CA GLU A 80 -21.48 11.46 -11.19
C GLU A 80 -20.24 11.00 -11.97
N VAL A 81 -20.43 10.68 -13.26
CA VAL A 81 -19.32 10.39 -14.18
C VAL A 81 -18.44 11.61 -14.39
N ALA A 82 -19.02 12.80 -14.57
CA ALA A 82 -18.26 14.05 -14.70
C ALA A 82 -17.45 14.36 -13.43
N LYS A 83 -18.06 14.14 -12.26
CA LYS A 83 -17.40 14.27 -10.95
C LYS A 83 -16.22 13.31 -10.80
N LEU A 84 -16.41 12.04 -11.17
CA LEU A 84 -15.34 11.04 -11.19
C LEU A 84 -14.19 11.48 -12.11
N MET A 85 -14.52 11.92 -13.33
CA MET A 85 -13.52 12.39 -14.28
C MET A 85 -12.73 13.57 -13.73
N SER A 86 -13.41 14.57 -13.14
CA SER A 86 -12.78 15.72 -12.50
C SER A 86 -11.79 15.26 -11.41
N ALA A 87 -12.24 14.40 -10.49
CA ALA A 87 -11.40 13.89 -9.41
C ALA A 87 -10.17 13.12 -9.90
N CYS A 88 -10.31 12.31 -10.96
CA CYS A 88 -9.20 11.59 -11.57
C CYS A 88 -8.23 12.50 -12.35
N THR A 89 -8.68 13.64 -12.87
CA THR A 89 -7.81 14.60 -13.58
C THR A 89 -7.08 15.57 -12.67
N THR A 90 -7.62 15.86 -11.48
CA THR A 90 -7.06 16.85 -10.56
C THR A 90 -6.24 16.18 -9.45
N ALA A 91 -6.90 15.72 -8.39
CA ALA A 91 -6.25 15.16 -7.21
C ALA A 91 -5.74 13.74 -7.45
N GLY A 92 -6.36 12.97 -8.35
CA GLY A 92 -6.07 11.54 -8.50
C GLY A 92 -6.46 10.71 -7.27
N PHE A 93 -7.18 11.31 -6.32
CA PHE A 93 -7.70 10.73 -5.08
C PHE A 93 -9.16 11.16 -4.88
N PHE A 94 -10.00 10.24 -4.41
CA PHE A 94 -11.39 10.51 -4.09
C PHE A 94 -11.95 9.46 -3.14
N TYR A 95 -13.08 9.75 -2.50
CA TYR A 95 -13.87 8.75 -1.81
C TYR A 95 -14.88 8.12 -2.75
N VAL A 96 -15.21 6.85 -2.52
CA VAL A 96 -16.40 6.20 -3.08
C VAL A 96 -17.35 5.90 -1.93
N ASN A 97 -18.58 6.44 -1.99
CA ASN A 97 -19.65 6.10 -1.05
C ASN A 97 -20.22 4.72 -1.40
N LEU A 98 -20.09 3.78 -0.46
CA LEU A 98 -20.50 2.38 -0.62
C LEU A 98 -21.73 2.01 0.24
N GLN A 99 -22.39 3.00 0.85
CA GLN A 99 -23.55 2.77 1.72
C GLN A 99 -24.84 2.39 0.96
N GLY A 100 -24.83 2.48 -0.37
CA GLY A 100 -25.94 2.04 -1.21
C GLY A 100 -26.12 0.52 -1.19
N GLN A 101 -27.34 0.05 -1.49
CA GLN A 101 -27.68 -1.38 -1.43
C GLN A 101 -26.78 -2.24 -2.34
N SER A 102 -26.35 -1.70 -3.49
CA SER A 102 -25.50 -2.41 -4.46
C SER A 102 -24.08 -2.71 -3.95
N SER A 103 -23.62 -2.04 -2.89
CA SER A 103 -22.26 -2.18 -2.34
C SER A 103 -22.23 -2.51 -0.85
N ARG A 104 -23.39 -2.64 -0.21
CA ARG A 104 -23.50 -2.96 1.22
C ARG A 104 -22.73 -4.23 1.60
N GLY A 105 -22.81 -5.26 0.77
CA GLY A 105 -22.10 -6.52 1.00
C GLY A 105 -20.57 -6.40 0.99
N LEU A 106 -19.99 -5.35 0.38
CA LEU A 106 -18.56 -5.09 0.46
C LEU A 106 -18.18 -4.48 1.82
N LEU A 107 -19.02 -3.63 2.39
CA LEU A 107 -18.80 -3.06 3.73
C LEU A 107 -18.95 -4.12 4.83
N GLU A 108 -19.88 -5.06 4.66
CA GLU A 108 -20.03 -6.20 5.59
C GLU A 108 -18.81 -7.13 5.56
N ASP A 109 -18.25 -7.36 4.36
CA ASP A 109 -16.99 -8.09 4.21
C ASP A 109 -15.81 -7.31 4.77
N GLU A 110 -15.74 -5.97 4.59
CA GLU A 110 -14.69 -5.10 5.16
C GLU A 110 -14.56 -5.31 6.67
N ASP A 111 -15.68 -5.28 7.41
CA ASP A 111 -15.68 -5.53 8.85
C ASP A 111 -15.17 -6.92 9.22
N SER A 112 -15.51 -7.93 8.41
CA SER A 112 -15.06 -9.31 8.60
C SER A 112 -13.57 -9.49 8.25
N MET A 113 -13.09 -8.76 7.24
CA MET A 113 -11.68 -8.72 6.85
C MET A 113 -10.82 -8.11 7.95
N TYR A 114 -11.25 -7.03 8.62
CA TYR A 114 -10.52 -6.48 9.76
C TYR A 114 -10.36 -7.49 10.91
N LYS A 115 -11.39 -8.30 11.20
CA LYS A 115 -11.29 -9.37 12.20
C LYS A 115 -10.29 -10.46 11.78
N ALA A 116 -10.32 -10.86 10.51
CA ALA A 116 -9.36 -11.83 9.97
C ALA A 116 -7.92 -11.27 9.96
N MET A 117 -7.74 -9.96 9.76
CA MET A 117 -6.46 -9.27 9.87
C MET A 117 -5.94 -9.27 11.31
N GLU A 118 -6.78 -8.94 12.28
CA GLU A 118 -6.41 -8.99 13.70
C GLU A 118 -5.95 -10.39 14.09
N GLU A 119 -6.75 -11.41 13.76
CA GLU A 119 -6.40 -12.81 14.02
C GLU A 119 -5.09 -13.23 13.35
N PHE A 120 -4.85 -12.81 12.10
CA PHE A 120 -3.62 -13.14 11.38
C PHE A 120 -2.40 -12.44 11.97
N PHE A 121 -2.47 -11.11 12.12
CA PHE A 121 -1.30 -10.32 12.48
C PHE A 121 -0.90 -10.43 13.96
N ASP A 122 -1.83 -10.81 14.84
CA ASP A 122 -1.56 -11.04 16.27
C ASP A 122 -0.84 -12.37 16.55
N GLN A 123 -0.68 -13.23 15.53
CA GLN A 123 0.15 -14.43 15.65
C GLN A 123 1.63 -14.10 15.86
N PRO A 124 2.40 -15.00 16.51
CA PRO A 124 3.85 -14.88 16.61
C PRO A 124 4.51 -14.71 15.24
N LEU A 125 5.62 -13.95 15.18
CA LEU A 125 6.33 -13.68 13.93
C LEU A 125 6.67 -14.97 13.17
N ASP A 126 7.21 -15.98 13.86
CA ASP A 126 7.58 -17.27 13.25
C ASP A 126 6.40 -17.98 12.59
N THR A 127 5.18 -17.81 13.11
CA THR A 127 3.97 -18.38 12.51
C THR A 127 3.61 -17.63 11.24
N LYS A 128 3.61 -16.29 11.26
CA LYS A 128 3.34 -15.47 10.06
C LYS A 128 4.39 -15.66 8.98
N MET A 129 5.66 -15.86 9.36
CA MET A 129 6.76 -16.14 8.42
C MET A 129 6.59 -17.46 7.67
N GLN A 130 5.73 -18.39 8.11
CA GLN A 130 5.38 -19.58 7.33
C GLN A 130 4.63 -19.22 6.04
N ASP A 131 3.94 -18.08 6.01
CA ASP A 131 3.29 -17.53 4.84
C ASP A 131 4.23 -16.60 4.03
N ASP A 132 5.50 -16.40 4.42
CA ASP A 132 6.49 -15.70 3.56
C ASP A 132 6.91 -16.62 2.40
N ARG A 133 6.81 -16.09 1.18
CA ARG A 133 7.10 -16.81 -0.06
C ARG A 133 8.39 -16.37 -0.73
N GLY A 134 9.20 -15.52 -0.10
CA GLY A 134 10.45 -15.02 -0.68
C GLY A 134 10.25 -14.14 -1.92
N THR A 135 9.02 -13.70 -2.18
CA THR A 135 8.63 -12.87 -3.33
C THR A 135 7.93 -11.60 -2.87
N HIS A 136 7.96 -10.55 -3.69
CA HIS A 136 7.24 -9.30 -3.44
C HIS A 136 5.79 -9.35 -3.92
N LYS A 137 5.35 -10.43 -4.57
CA LYS A 137 4.00 -10.56 -5.15
C LYS A 137 2.97 -11.21 -4.23
N HIS A 138 3.40 -12.16 -3.41
CA HIS A 138 2.51 -13.04 -2.65
C HIS A 138 3.00 -13.24 -1.22
N GLY A 139 2.08 -13.59 -0.33
CA GLY A 139 2.39 -14.03 1.02
C GLY A 139 2.74 -12.89 1.96
N TYR A 140 3.28 -13.27 3.11
CA TYR A 140 3.59 -12.39 4.22
C TYR A 140 4.94 -11.68 4.04
N LYS A 141 5.02 -10.43 4.51
CA LYS A 141 6.27 -9.68 4.69
C LYS A 141 6.27 -8.97 6.05
N PRO A 142 7.35 -9.11 6.85
CA PRO A 142 7.48 -8.39 8.11
C PRO A 142 7.75 -6.90 7.88
N ALA A 143 7.64 -6.12 8.95
CA ALA A 143 8.04 -4.71 8.94
C ALA A 143 9.55 -4.54 8.75
N GLY A 144 9.93 -3.39 8.18
CA GLY A 144 11.32 -2.99 8.02
C GLY A 144 12.00 -3.58 6.78
N VAL A 145 11.21 -3.97 5.76
CA VAL A 145 11.69 -4.54 4.49
C VAL A 145 12.03 -3.45 3.47
N PHE A 146 11.35 -2.31 3.54
CA PHE A 146 11.44 -1.16 2.64
C PHE A 146 11.94 0.09 3.38
N ALA A 147 12.20 1.15 2.62
CA ALA A 147 12.53 2.45 3.19
C ALA A 147 11.32 3.06 3.92
N GLY A 148 11.57 3.72 5.05
CA GLY A 148 10.57 4.42 5.86
C GLY A 148 10.29 5.84 5.37
N VAL A 149 9.35 6.52 6.04
CA VAL A 149 8.93 7.88 5.71
C VAL A 149 9.95 8.95 6.10
N LYS A 150 10.87 8.64 7.02
CA LYS A 150 11.99 9.51 7.39
C LYS A 150 13.27 8.99 6.75
N ALA A 151 14.17 9.90 6.38
CA ALA A 151 15.50 9.52 5.89
C ALA A 151 16.20 8.57 6.88
N HIS A 152 16.89 7.56 6.33
CA HIS A 152 17.63 6.54 7.08
C HIS A 152 16.76 5.67 8.02
N THR A 153 15.44 5.69 7.87
CA THR A 153 14.53 4.76 8.58
C THR A 153 14.04 3.65 7.65
N ARG A 154 13.54 2.57 8.22
CA ARG A 154 12.81 1.52 7.49
C ARG A 154 11.32 1.73 7.64
N ASP A 155 10.49 1.06 6.83
CA ASP A 155 9.05 1.13 6.99
C ASP A 155 8.58 0.54 8.34
N ASN A 156 7.41 0.93 8.80
CA ASN A 156 6.76 0.37 9.98
C ASN A 156 5.45 -0.33 9.62
N TYR A 157 5.45 -1.21 8.63
CA TYR A 157 4.29 -2.02 8.33
C TYR A 157 4.65 -3.43 7.89
N GLU A 158 3.86 -4.39 8.34
CA GLU A 158 3.87 -5.74 7.77
C GLU A 158 2.71 -5.90 6.81
N THR A 159 2.84 -6.84 5.87
CA THR A 159 1.81 -7.10 4.86
C THR A 159 1.50 -8.58 4.71
N LEU A 160 0.26 -8.89 4.32
CA LEU A 160 -0.10 -10.16 3.71
C LEU A 160 -0.70 -9.89 2.33
N LYS A 161 -0.07 -10.42 1.28
CA LYS A 161 -0.51 -10.26 -0.11
C LYS A 161 -1.21 -11.53 -0.61
N VAL A 162 -2.38 -11.34 -1.18
CA VAL A 162 -3.25 -12.38 -1.71
C VAL A 162 -3.56 -12.03 -3.15
N ALA A 163 -2.86 -12.67 -4.09
CA ALA A 163 -3.06 -12.39 -5.51
C ALA A 163 -4.41 -12.93 -5.99
N ARG A 164 -5.05 -12.18 -6.90
CA ARG A 164 -6.40 -12.48 -7.39
C ARG A 164 -6.44 -13.81 -8.14
N ASP A 165 -5.43 -14.06 -8.96
CA ASP A 165 -5.26 -15.29 -9.73
C ASP A 165 -5.15 -16.53 -8.83
N GLU A 166 -4.43 -16.42 -7.69
CA GLU A 166 -4.27 -17.52 -6.75
C GLU A 166 -5.56 -17.86 -6.00
N ILE A 167 -6.38 -16.86 -5.67
CA ILE A 167 -7.72 -17.08 -5.12
C ILE A 167 -8.59 -17.79 -6.15
N GLY A 168 -8.67 -17.26 -7.37
CA GLY A 168 -9.51 -17.82 -8.44
C GLY A 168 -9.09 -19.24 -8.85
N ALA A 169 -7.79 -19.54 -8.78
CA ALA A 169 -7.24 -20.87 -9.05
C ALA A 169 -7.29 -21.82 -7.84
N ASN A 170 -7.77 -21.37 -6.67
CA ASN A 170 -7.71 -22.09 -5.40
C ASN A 170 -6.31 -22.67 -5.12
N SER A 171 -5.30 -21.81 -5.21
CA SER A 171 -3.89 -22.20 -5.10
C SER A 171 -3.60 -22.90 -3.77
N PRO A 172 -2.82 -24.00 -3.75
CA PRO A 172 -2.39 -24.63 -2.51
C PRO A 172 -1.44 -23.73 -1.69
N LEU A 173 -0.90 -22.67 -2.30
CA LEU A 173 0.00 -21.69 -1.69
C LEU A 173 -0.74 -20.50 -1.06
N LEU A 174 -2.07 -20.50 -1.04
CA LEU A 174 -2.85 -19.48 -0.35
C LEU A 174 -2.47 -19.42 1.15
N PRO A 175 -2.40 -18.21 1.75
CA PRO A 175 -2.09 -18.06 3.15
C PRO A 175 -3.06 -18.79 4.07
N SER A 176 -2.60 -19.14 5.26
CA SER A 176 -3.39 -19.83 6.29
C SER A 176 -4.75 -19.17 6.57
N THR A 177 -4.78 -17.85 6.75
CA THR A 177 -6.02 -17.09 7.00
C THR A 177 -7.00 -17.15 5.82
N VAL A 178 -6.50 -17.14 4.58
CA VAL A 178 -7.33 -17.27 3.37
C VAL A 178 -7.96 -18.65 3.31
N LYS A 179 -7.19 -19.71 3.58
CA LYS A 179 -7.69 -21.09 3.63
C LYS A 179 -8.74 -21.29 4.72
N LYS A 180 -8.66 -20.56 5.83
CA LYS A 180 -9.66 -20.58 6.91
C LYS A 180 -10.95 -19.85 6.51
N HIS A 181 -10.84 -18.79 5.72
CA HIS A 181 -11.96 -17.93 5.32
C HIS A 181 -12.10 -17.76 3.79
N PRO A 182 -12.14 -18.85 2.98
CA PRO A 182 -11.97 -18.76 1.53
C PRO A 182 -13.05 -17.91 0.86
N ARG A 183 -14.31 -18.06 1.28
CA ARG A 183 -15.43 -17.28 0.76
C ARG A 183 -15.30 -15.78 1.05
N LEU A 184 -14.88 -15.41 2.25
CA LEU A 184 -14.72 -14.00 2.62
C LEU A 184 -13.70 -13.31 1.71
N PHE A 185 -12.54 -13.94 1.49
CA PHE A 185 -11.51 -13.36 0.64
C PHE A 185 -11.93 -13.32 -0.84
N ASP A 186 -12.56 -14.38 -1.34
CA ASP A 186 -13.06 -14.44 -2.72
C ASP A 186 -14.16 -13.39 -2.98
N ASP A 187 -15.13 -13.28 -2.07
CA ASP A 187 -16.21 -12.29 -2.14
C ASP A 187 -15.66 -10.87 -2.06
N PHE A 188 -14.76 -10.59 -1.12
CA PHE A 188 -14.16 -9.26 -0.95
C PHE A 188 -13.35 -8.84 -2.18
N ILE A 189 -12.53 -9.75 -2.73
CA ILE A 189 -11.76 -9.51 -3.96
C ILE A 189 -12.70 -9.26 -5.14
N SER A 190 -13.72 -10.10 -5.31
CA SER A 190 -14.66 -10.00 -6.42
C SER A 190 -15.46 -8.69 -6.38
N LYS A 191 -15.95 -8.29 -5.20
CA LYS A 191 -16.67 -7.03 -5.00
C LYS A 191 -15.76 -5.81 -5.18
N SER A 192 -14.52 -5.86 -4.67
CA SER A 192 -13.52 -4.79 -4.89
C SER A 192 -13.15 -4.65 -6.37
N HIS A 193 -13.02 -5.78 -7.06
CA HIS A 193 -12.80 -5.81 -8.50
C HIS A 193 -13.96 -5.20 -9.27
N LEU A 194 -15.21 -5.54 -8.92
CA LEU A 194 -16.40 -4.95 -9.53
C LEU A 194 -16.42 -3.42 -9.38
N VAL A 195 -16.14 -2.89 -8.19
CA VAL A 195 -16.08 -1.43 -7.95
C VAL A 195 -15.03 -0.78 -8.85
N THR A 196 -13.81 -1.31 -8.83
CA THR A 196 -12.70 -0.74 -9.61
C THR A 196 -12.93 -0.86 -11.13
N MET A 197 -13.48 -1.98 -11.62
CA MET A 197 -13.82 -2.14 -13.04
C MET A 197 -14.97 -1.23 -13.47
N THR A 198 -15.97 -0.99 -12.60
CA THR A 198 -17.05 -0.02 -12.88
C THR A 198 -16.49 1.40 -13.06
N ILE A 199 -15.50 1.78 -12.25
CA ILE A 199 -14.77 3.04 -12.40
C ILE A 199 -14.03 3.06 -13.75
N MET A 200 -13.30 1.99 -14.11
CA MET A 200 -12.58 1.90 -15.38
C MET A 200 -13.52 2.03 -16.60
N HIS A 201 -14.66 1.33 -16.58
CA HIS A 201 -15.69 1.45 -17.62
C HIS A 201 -16.23 2.88 -17.75
N SER A 202 -16.49 3.54 -16.62
CA SER A 202 -16.99 4.92 -16.59
C SER A 202 -15.97 5.92 -17.13
N LEU A 203 -14.69 5.75 -16.76
CA LEU A 203 -13.58 6.54 -17.27
C LEU A 203 -13.39 6.34 -18.79
N SER A 204 -13.44 5.10 -19.28
CA SER A 204 -13.39 4.81 -20.73
C SER A 204 -14.46 5.59 -21.50
N ASN A 205 -15.69 5.62 -20.98
CA ASN A 205 -16.79 6.36 -21.60
C ASN A 205 -16.55 7.88 -21.54
N ALA A 206 -16.18 8.41 -20.37
CA ALA A 206 -15.90 9.85 -20.18
C ALA A 206 -14.72 10.35 -21.04
N LEU A 207 -13.73 9.50 -21.28
CA LEU A 207 -12.58 9.80 -22.14
C LEU A 207 -12.90 9.73 -23.64
N GLY A 208 -14.11 9.26 -24.01
CA GLY A 208 -14.49 9.03 -25.40
C GLY A 208 -13.69 7.88 -26.04
N ALA A 209 -13.28 6.88 -25.26
CA ALA A 209 -12.45 5.80 -25.75
C ALA A 209 -13.15 4.97 -26.83
N ASN A 210 -12.47 4.76 -27.96
CA ASN A 210 -12.90 3.80 -28.96
C ASN A 210 -12.81 2.36 -28.39
N PRO A 211 -13.46 1.35 -29.00
CA PRO A 211 -13.46 -0.02 -28.50
C PRO A 211 -12.06 -0.63 -28.25
N ALA A 212 -11.05 -0.24 -29.01
CA ALA A 212 -9.68 -0.77 -28.88
C ALA A 212 -8.90 -0.16 -27.70
N ASN A 213 -9.28 1.04 -27.27
CA ASN A 213 -8.56 1.82 -26.25
C ASN A 213 -9.32 1.90 -24.92
N ARG A 214 -10.28 1.00 -24.71
CA ARG A 214 -11.06 0.97 -23.48
C ARG A 214 -10.20 0.43 -22.34
N LEU A 215 -10.13 1.17 -21.24
CA LEU A 215 -9.25 0.91 -20.11
C LEU A 215 -9.48 -0.47 -19.47
N GLU A 216 -10.73 -0.92 -19.40
CA GLU A 216 -11.08 -2.24 -18.88
C GLU A 216 -10.53 -3.40 -19.72
N GLN A 217 -10.22 -3.19 -21.01
CA GLN A 217 -9.72 -4.24 -21.90
C GLN A 217 -8.27 -4.63 -21.57
N HIS A 218 -7.59 -3.81 -20.77
CA HIS A 218 -6.26 -4.11 -20.24
C HIS A 218 -6.30 -4.90 -18.93
N HIS A 219 -7.46 -5.37 -18.49
CA HIS A 219 -7.69 -6.01 -17.18
C HIS A 219 -8.53 -7.29 -17.30
N ARG A 220 -8.31 -8.10 -18.33
CA ARG A 220 -9.14 -9.29 -18.60
C ARG A 220 -8.92 -10.38 -17.55
N ASP A 221 -10.01 -11.03 -17.13
CA ASP A 221 -10.00 -12.03 -16.05
C ASP A 221 -9.09 -13.24 -16.27
N HIS A 222 -8.87 -13.61 -17.54
CA HIS A 222 -8.10 -14.79 -17.89
C HIS A 222 -6.63 -14.48 -18.21
N ALA A 223 -6.24 -13.21 -18.16
CA ALA A 223 -4.89 -12.77 -18.47
C ALA A 223 -4.07 -12.58 -17.19
N ASP A 224 -2.78 -12.85 -17.29
CA ASP A 224 -1.86 -12.76 -16.15
C ASP A 224 -1.63 -11.29 -15.77
N SER A 225 -1.86 -10.95 -14.51
CA SER A 225 -1.66 -9.60 -13.97
C SER A 225 -1.17 -9.68 -12.53
N ASN A 226 -0.50 -8.64 -12.06
CA ASN A 226 -0.12 -8.54 -10.64
C ASN A 226 -1.24 -7.95 -9.77
N THR A 227 -2.51 -8.07 -10.16
CA THR A 227 -3.68 -7.61 -9.38
C THR A 227 -3.75 -8.38 -8.05
N THR A 228 -3.84 -7.66 -6.94
CA THR A 228 -3.64 -8.27 -5.62
C THR A 228 -4.38 -7.53 -4.51
N LEU A 229 -4.88 -8.30 -3.54
CA LEU A 229 -5.35 -7.80 -2.26
C LEU A 229 -4.18 -7.76 -1.28
N VAL A 230 -4.01 -6.67 -0.56
CA VAL A 230 -2.96 -6.49 0.42
C VAL A 230 -3.58 -6.05 1.74
N LEU A 231 -3.30 -6.83 2.77
CA LEU A 231 -3.63 -6.50 4.16
C LEU A 231 -2.39 -5.87 4.79
N LEU A 232 -2.53 -4.70 5.42
CA LEU A 232 -1.43 -4.00 6.07
C LEU A 232 -1.72 -3.80 7.56
N ARG A 233 -0.72 -4.06 8.40
CA ARG A 233 -0.71 -3.64 9.81
C ARG A 233 0.49 -2.75 10.09
N TYR A 234 0.22 -1.59 10.65
CA TYR A 234 1.20 -0.70 11.27
C TYR A 234 1.14 -0.97 12.78
N PRO A 235 2.16 -1.59 13.37
CA PRO A 235 2.11 -1.96 14.77
C PRO A 235 2.11 -0.73 15.68
N LYS A 236 1.43 -0.86 16.83
CA LYS A 236 1.48 0.10 17.93
C LYS A 236 2.90 0.20 18.49
N ASN A 237 3.21 1.36 19.07
CA ASN A 237 4.53 1.78 19.55
C ASN A 237 5.46 2.20 18.41
N LEU A 238 5.81 3.48 18.43
CA LEU A 238 6.68 4.08 17.43
C LEU A 238 8.13 3.69 17.68
N SER A 239 8.72 2.98 16.72
CA SER A 239 10.17 2.85 16.63
C SER A 239 10.76 4.16 16.09
N SER A 240 11.95 4.54 16.55
CA SER A 240 12.72 5.62 15.96
C SER A 240 13.38 5.22 14.62
N THR A 241 13.54 3.91 14.39
CA THR A 241 14.22 3.35 13.21
C THR A 241 13.27 2.77 12.17
N CYS A 242 12.04 2.40 12.56
CA CYS A 242 10.97 1.96 11.67
C CYS A 242 9.82 2.96 11.72
N VAL A 243 9.57 3.69 10.62
CA VAL A 243 8.61 4.80 10.60
C VAL A 243 7.77 4.78 9.33
N GLY A 244 6.46 4.56 9.50
CA GLY A 244 5.45 4.80 8.46
C GLY A 244 5.63 4.02 7.16
N HIS A 245 5.11 4.57 6.07
CA HIS A 245 5.32 4.14 4.69
C HIS A 245 5.85 5.35 3.92
N ASN A 246 7.00 5.19 3.27
CA ASN A 246 7.62 6.25 2.49
C ASN A 246 6.70 6.83 1.43
N GLN A 247 6.96 8.08 1.05
CA GLN A 247 6.26 8.72 -0.06
C GLN A 247 6.44 7.93 -1.35
N HIS A 248 5.38 7.81 -2.13
CA HIS A 248 5.38 7.16 -3.44
C HIS A 248 4.09 7.49 -4.19
N THR A 249 4.05 7.12 -5.48
CA THR A 249 2.79 6.86 -6.19
C THR A 249 2.55 5.36 -6.33
N ASP A 250 1.30 4.95 -6.53
CA ASP A 250 0.99 3.54 -6.74
C ASP A 250 1.36 3.05 -8.14
N ILE A 251 1.75 1.78 -8.25
CA ILE A 251 2.24 1.17 -9.50
C ILE A 251 1.10 0.98 -10.52
N GLY A 252 -0.06 0.52 -10.05
CA GLY A 252 -1.12 -0.06 -10.86
C GLY A 252 -2.03 0.95 -11.56
N SER A 253 -3.26 0.53 -11.85
CA SER A 253 -4.28 1.37 -12.44
C SER A 253 -5.07 2.12 -11.38
N LEU A 254 -5.67 1.39 -10.45
CA LEU A 254 -6.45 1.93 -9.35
C LEU A 254 -6.12 1.18 -8.06
N THR A 255 -6.10 1.91 -6.95
CA THR A 255 -6.09 1.34 -5.60
C THR A 255 -7.44 1.61 -4.96
N LEU A 256 -8.08 0.58 -4.42
CA LEU A 256 -9.24 0.70 -3.53
C LEU A 256 -8.77 0.41 -2.11
N LEU A 257 -8.93 1.37 -1.20
CA LEU A 257 -8.39 1.32 0.14
C LEU A 257 -9.48 1.50 1.20
N PHE A 258 -9.50 0.61 2.19
CA PHE A 258 -10.20 0.80 3.46
C PHE A 258 -9.22 1.08 4.59
N SER A 259 -9.51 2.08 5.40
CA SER A 259 -8.76 2.45 6.59
C SER A 259 -9.70 3.10 7.60
N LYS A 260 -9.75 2.57 8.83
CA LYS A 260 -10.55 3.13 9.92
C LYS A 260 -9.79 4.16 10.77
N GLN A 261 -8.45 4.14 10.70
CA GLN A 261 -7.59 5.05 11.46
C GLN A 261 -6.86 6.06 10.57
N TRP A 262 -6.52 7.21 11.14
CA TRP A 262 -5.69 8.23 10.50
C TRP A 262 -4.27 7.70 10.20
N GLY A 263 -3.58 8.35 9.28
CA GLY A 263 -2.19 8.01 8.94
C GLY A 263 -1.81 8.31 7.51
N LEU A 264 -2.78 8.24 6.59
CA LEU A 264 -2.58 8.53 5.17
C LEU A 264 -2.50 10.04 4.93
N GLN A 265 -1.49 10.45 4.17
CA GLN A 265 -1.35 11.80 3.64
C GLN A 265 -1.12 11.76 2.14
N LEU A 266 -1.62 12.74 1.42
CA LEU A 266 -1.36 12.97 0.00
C LEU A 266 -0.75 14.35 -0.20
N VAL A 267 -0.12 14.58 -1.35
CA VAL A 267 0.30 15.91 -1.76
C VAL A 267 -0.81 16.57 -2.56
N ASN A 268 -1.25 17.73 -2.10
CA ASN A 268 -2.19 18.56 -2.85
C ASN A 268 -1.48 19.09 -4.12
N PRO A 269 -2.05 18.86 -5.32
CA PRO A 269 -1.39 19.24 -6.58
C PRO A 269 -1.29 20.75 -6.81
N GLU A 270 -2.11 21.56 -6.14
CA GLU A 270 -2.11 23.03 -6.26
C GLU A 270 -1.17 23.69 -5.25
N THR A 271 -1.21 23.25 -3.99
CA THR A 271 -0.42 23.85 -2.90
C THR A 271 0.94 23.21 -2.73
N GLU A 272 1.13 22.00 -3.25
CA GLU A 272 2.32 21.15 -3.05
C GLU A 272 2.59 20.86 -1.56
N GLU A 273 1.55 20.86 -0.75
CA GLU A 273 1.60 20.56 0.68
C GLU A 273 1.02 19.18 0.99
N TRP A 274 1.51 18.58 2.09
CA TRP A 274 0.93 17.35 2.62
C TRP A 274 -0.41 17.64 3.32
N GLU A 275 -1.44 16.92 2.89
CA GLU A 275 -2.78 16.97 3.47
C GLU A 275 -3.19 15.58 3.98
N TRP A 276 -3.92 15.56 5.09
CA TRP A 276 -4.42 14.32 5.69
C TRP A 276 -5.67 13.82 4.98
N VAL A 277 -5.73 12.51 4.75
CA VAL A 277 -6.94 11.85 4.25
C VAL A 277 -7.75 11.33 5.44
N ALA A 278 -8.94 11.87 5.64
CA ALA A 278 -9.82 11.50 6.75
C ALA A 278 -10.38 10.08 6.59
N PRO A 279 -10.29 9.21 7.62
CA PRO A 279 -11.05 7.96 7.65
C PRO A 279 -12.56 8.26 7.62
N ARG A 280 -13.30 7.60 6.73
CA ARG A 280 -14.74 7.81 6.57
C ARG A 280 -15.47 6.47 6.56
N PRO A 281 -16.25 6.12 7.61
CA PRO A 281 -17.06 4.91 7.61
C PRO A 281 -17.98 4.84 6.39
N GLY A 282 -18.15 3.64 5.83
CA GLY A 282 -18.99 3.41 4.65
C GLY A 282 -18.41 3.91 3.33
N HIS A 283 -17.14 4.36 3.32
CA HIS A 283 -16.46 4.84 2.12
C HIS A 283 -15.15 4.10 1.90
N ALA A 284 -14.86 3.79 0.63
CA ALA A 284 -13.50 3.45 0.21
C ALA A 284 -12.76 4.72 -0.23
N ILE A 285 -11.45 4.75 -0.01
CA ILE A 285 -10.55 5.74 -0.63
C ILE A 285 -10.06 5.12 -1.94
N ILE A 286 -10.18 5.84 -3.05
CA ILE A 286 -9.63 5.43 -4.34
C ILE A 286 -8.51 6.38 -4.73
N ASN A 287 -7.43 5.83 -5.29
CA ASN A 287 -6.46 6.62 -6.02
C ASN A 287 -6.05 6.00 -7.35
N VAL A 288 -5.72 6.88 -8.29
CA VAL A 288 -5.16 6.54 -9.60
C VAL A 288 -3.68 6.22 -9.43
N GLY A 289 -3.24 5.13 -10.05
CA GLY A 289 -1.84 4.73 -10.10
C GLY A 289 -1.16 5.08 -11.42
N ASP A 290 0.13 4.81 -11.47
CA ASP A 290 1.00 5.15 -12.60
C ASP A 290 0.58 4.48 -13.90
N SER A 291 0.18 3.20 -13.87
CA SER A 291 -0.22 2.48 -15.08
C SER A 291 -1.41 3.15 -15.76
N LEU A 292 -2.44 3.55 -15.00
CA LEU A 292 -3.60 4.24 -15.55
C LEU A 292 -3.25 5.66 -16.02
N ARG A 293 -2.38 6.36 -15.29
CA ARG A 293 -1.83 7.64 -15.75
C ARG A 293 -1.12 7.48 -17.09
N PHE A 294 -0.29 6.45 -17.28
CA PHE A 294 0.43 6.22 -18.53
C PHE A 294 -0.49 5.78 -19.67
N LEU A 295 -1.43 4.87 -19.40
CA LEU A 295 -2.44 4.41 -20.38
C LEU A 295 -3.33 5.53 -20.91
N THR A 296 -3.49 6.60 -20.13
CA THR A 296 -4.29 7.78 -20.52
C THR A 296 -3.44 8.93 -21.04
N ASP A 297 -2.21 8.68 -21.46
CA ASP A 297 -1.25 9.70 -21.92
C ASP A 297 -1.10 10.85 -20.90
N LYS A 298 -1.06 10.50 -19.62
CA LYS A 298 -0.95 11.40 -18.47
C LYS A 298 -2.14 12.35 -18.28
N ARG A 299 -3.30 12.07 -18.88
CA ARG A 299 -4.55 12.82 -18.67
C ARG A 299 -5.13 12.62 -17.26
N LEU A 300 -4.97 11.43 -16.69
CA LEU A 300 -5.35 11.16 -15.30
C LEU A 300 -4.14 11.29 -14.37
N ALA A 301 -4.35 11.87 -13.20
CA ALA A 301 -3.29 12.19 -12.24
C ALA A 301 -3.03 11.01 -11.30
N SER A 302 -1.78 10.56 -11.24
CA SER A 302 -1.29 9.69 -10.15
C SER A 302 -0.78 10.60 -9.04
N CYS A 303 -1.12 10.32 -7.78
CA CYS A 303 -0.87 11.25 -6.67
C CYS A 303 0.10 10.66 -5.65
N MET A 304 1.08 11.49 -5.28
CA MET A 304 2.07 11.14 -4.29
C MET A 304 1.44 11.11 -2.90
N HIS A 305 1.62 10.00 -2.20
CA HIS A 305 1.05 9.79 -0.89
C HIS A 305 2.04 9.04 0.02
N ARG A 306 1.82 9.11 1.32
CA ARG A 306 2.63 8.46 2.35
C ARG A 306 1.77 8.05 3.53
N VAL A 307 2.31 7.19 4.40
CA VAL A 307 1.69 6.91 5.70
C VAL A 307 2.63 7.36 6.80
N VAL A 308 2.17 8.22 7.68
CA VAL A 308 2.92 8.71 8.83
C VAL A 308 2.29 8.23 10.15
N PRO A 309 3.10 8.00 11.19
CA PRO A 309 2.59 7.84 12.54
C PRO A 309 1.65 8.95 12.96
N THR A 310 0.62 8.58 13.72
CA THR A 310 -0.29 9.49 14.41
C THR A 310 -0.23 9.24 15.93
N PRO A 311 -0.78 10.12 16.76
CA PRO A 311 -0.86 9.88 18.20
C PRO A 311 -1.63 8.60 18.54
N GLU A 312 -2.63 8.25 17.73
CA GLU A 312 -3.35 6.98 17.82
C GLU A 312 -2.43 5.78 17.61
N THR A 313 -1.52 5.84 16.63
CA THR A 313 -0.56 4.74 16.39
C THR A 313 0.44 4.52 17.54
N ALA A 314 0.50 5.42 18.53
CA ALA A 314 1.27 5.18 19.75
C ALA A 314 0.61 4.15 20.67
N THR A 315 -0.73 4.02 20.64
CA THR A 315 -1.48 3.17 21.59
C THR A 315 -2.24 2.03 20.91
N GLN A 316 -2.50 2.13 19.61
CA GLN A 316 -3.26 1.15 18.84
C GLN A 316 -2.60 0.83 17.49
N ASN A 317 -2.78 -0.41 17.03
CA ASN A 317 -2.36 -0.80 15.69
C ASN A 317 -3.23 -0.05 14.67
N ARG A 318 -2.64 0.35 13.54
CA ARG A 318 -3.40 0.84 12.38
C ARG A 318 -3.49 -0.28 11.34
N TYR A 319 -4.68 -0.50 10.80
CA TYR A 319 -4.93 -1.51 9.78
C TYR A 319 -5.47 -0.85 8.51
N SER A 320 -5.06 -1.36 7.36
CA SER A 320 -5.67 -0.99 6.08
C SER A 320 -5.74 -2.17 5.12
N ILE A 321 -6.78 -2.19 4.31
CA ILE A 321 -7.03 -3.20 3.28
C ILE A 321 -6.92 -2.50 1.94
N ALA A 322 -5.99 -2.90 1.09
CA ALA A 322 -5.78 -2.32 -0.24
C ALA A 322 -6.02 -3.36 -1.32
N TYR A 323 -6.94 -3.10 -2.24
CA TYR A 323 -7.08 -3.85 -3.48
C TYR A 323 -6.42 -3.08 -4.62
N PHE A 324 -5.31 -3.61 -5.12
CA PHE A 324 -4.56 -3.02 -6.23
C PHE A 324 -5.02 -3.63 -7.54
N LEU A 325 -5.81 -2.88 -8.30
CA LEU A 325 -6.13 -3.23 -9.68
C LEU A 325 -4.93 -2.88 -10.57
N ARG A 326 -4.40 -3.87 -11.30
CA ARG A 326 -3.25 -3.70 -12.20
C ARG A 326 -3.59 -4.24 -13.57
N PRO A 327 -3.06 -3.64 -14.65
CA PRO A 327 -3.27 -4.17 -15.98
C PRO A 327 -2.54 -5.50 -16.14
N GLU A 328 -2.86 -6.20 -17.22
CA GLU A 328 -2.17 -7.41 -17.64
C GLU A 328 -0.66 -7.15 -17.83
N ASN A 329 0.15 -8.14 -17.50
CA ASN A 329 1.60 -8.01 -17.38
C ASN A 329 2.28 -7.55 -18.68
N ASP A 330 1.70 -7.89 -19.83
CA ASP A 330 2.20 -7.61 -21.18
C ASP A 330 1.67 -6.31 -21.77
N ILE A 331 0.77 -5.59 -21.08
CA ILE A 331 0.30 -4.29 -21.55
C ILE A 331 1.47 -3.31 -21.54
N GLU A 332 1.73 -2.72 -22.70
CA GLU A 332 2.77 -1.72 -22.88
C GLU A 332 2.19 -0.31 -22.86
N TYR A 333 2.95 0.62 -22.28
CA TYR A 333 2.70 2.04 -22.31
C TYR A 333 4.02 2.80 -22.34
N LYS A 334 3.96 4.12 -22.45
CA LYS A 334 5.14 4.97 -22.35
C LYS A 334 5.41 5.30 -20.89
N ASP A 335 6.65 5.05 -20.46
CA ASP A 335 7.15 5.46 -19.16
C ASP A 335 7.21 7.01 -19.05
N PRO A 336 7.61 7.56 -17.89
CA PRO A 336 7.73 9.00 -17.71
C PRO A 336 8.62 9.68 -18.75
N GLU A 337 9.70 9.02 -19.17
CA GLU A 337 10.68 9.45 -20.17
C GLU A 337 10.24 9.19 -21.62
N GLY A 338 9.04 8.62 -21.83
CA GLY A 338 8.46 8.36 -23.14
C GLY A 338 8.90 7.03 -23.80
N LYS A 339 9.62 6.17 -23.08
CA LYS A 339 10.10 4.87 -23.58
C LYS A 339 9.03 3.79 -23.39
N PRO A 340 8.90 2.85 -24.32
CA PRO A 340 8.03 1.69 -24.13
C PRO A 340 8.45 0.88 -22.91
N ILE A 341 7.50 0.51 -22.07
CA ILE A 341 7.69 -0.38 -20.94
C ILE A 341 6.43 -1.22 -20.74
N SER A 342 6.60 -2.48 -20.35
CA SER A 342 5.48 -3.34 -19.95
C SER A 342 5.00 -3.04 -18.53
N ALA A 343 3.74 -3.32 -18.23
CA ALA A 343 3.18 -3.22 -16.88
C ALA A 343 3.97 -4.03 -15.85
N LYS A 344 4.41 -5.23 -16.24
CA LYS A 344 5.26 -6.08 -15.40
C LYS A 344 6.62 -5.47 -15.14
N GLU A 345 7.29 -4.93 -16.16
CA GLU A 345 8.61 -4.33 -16.00
C GLU A 345 8.55 -3.08 -15.13
N TRP A 346 7.55 -2.20 -15.34
CA TRP A 346 7.33 -1.05 -14.47
C TRP A 346 7.11 -1.47 -13.01
N HIS A 347 6.27 -2.49 -12.80
CA HIS A 347 6.03 -3.07 -11.48
C HIS A 347 7.31 -3.57 -10.81
N ASP A 348 8.09 -4.39 -11.51
CA ASP A 348 9.29 -5.01 -10.95
C ASP A 348 10.38 -3.98 -10.66
N ASN A 349 10.56 -3.00 -11.57
CA ASN A 349 11.48 -1.88 -11.38
C ASN A 349 11.11 -1.06 -10.14
N LYS A 350 9.83 -0.72 -10.00
CA LYS A 350 9.35 0.08 -8.87
C LYS A 350 9.45 -0.68 -7.54
N TYR A 351 9.10 -1.97 -7.50
CA TYR A 351 9.30 -2.81 -6.30
C TYR A 351 10.76 -2.93 -5.90
N LYS A 352 11.68 -3.03 -6.87
CA LYS A 352 13.12 -2.99 -6.60
C LYS A 352 13.50 -1.67 -5.93
N THR A 353 13.04 -0.54 -6.46
CA THR A 353 13.31 0.79 -5.87
C THR A 353 12.74 0.94 -4.46
N PHE A 354 11.57 0.39 -4.14
CA PHE A 354 11.03 0.40 -2.76
C PHE A 354 11.99 -0.23 -1.74
N ALA A 355 12.74 -1.27 -2.13
CA ALA A 355 13.67 -1.98 -1.26
C ALA A 355 15.04 -1.30 -1.14
N GLU A 356 15.35 -0.32 -2.00
CA GLU A 356 16.60 0.43 -1.97
C GLU A 356 16.65 1.44 -0.81
N SER A 357 17.86 1.94 -0.51
CA SER A 357 18.05 2.99 0.49
C SER A 357 17.52 4.34 0.03
N HIS A 358 17.27 5.26 0.95
CA HIS A 358 16.80 6.62 0.63
C HIS A 358 17.73 7.35 -0.35
N GLU A 359 19.04 7.14 -0.27
CA GLU A 359 20.03 7.77 -1.14
C GLU A 359 19.86 7.29 -2.58
N LYS A 360 19.69 5.97 -2.79
CA LYS A 360 19.43 5.40 -4.11
C LYS A 360 18.06 5.81 -4.66
N GLN A 361 17.04 5.83 -3.80
CA GLN A 361 15.70 6.33 -4.14
C GLN A 361 15.68 7.83 -4.47
N ALA A 362 16.71 8.60 -4.09
CA ALA A 362 16.84 10.00 -4.44
C ALA A 362 17.50 10.21 -5.81
N MET A 363 18.13 9.19 -6.39
CA MET A 363 18.83 9.28 -7.68
C MET A 363 17.90 9.10 -8.89
N ASN A 364 16.65 8.68 -8.69
CA ASN A 364 15.66 8.54 -9.76
C ASN A 364 14.25 8.88 -9.25
N SER A 365 13.31 9.04 -10.18
CA SER A 365 11.92 9.42 -9.93
C SER A 365 10.94 8.24 -9.99
N ILE A 366 11.42 7.00 -10.11
CA ILE A 366 10.58 5.80 -10.31
C ILE A 366 9.55 5.67 -9.19
N LEU A 367 9.98 5.84 -7.94
CA LEU A 367 9.11 5.74 -6.77
C LEU A 367 7.97 6.78 -6.78
N MET A 368 8.18 7.92 -7.45
CA MET A 368 7.18 9.00 -7.63
C MET A 368 6.47 8.94 -8.99
N GLY A 369 6.56 7.84 -9.74
CA GLY A 369 5.88 7.74 -11.03
C GLY A 369 6.50 8.65 -12.11
N GLY A 370 7.78 8.99 -11.94
CA GLY A 370 8.49 9.89 -12.82
C GLY A 370 8.28 11.39 -12.56
N MET A 371 7.59 11.74 -11.48
CA MET A 371 7.39 13.13 -11.09
C MET A 371 8.51 13.60 -10.15
N ASP A 372 8.77 14.90 -10.16
CA ASP A 372 9.67 15.51 -9.19
C ASP A 372 9.14 15.35 -7.76
N ARG A 373 10.02 15.47 -6.77
CA ARG A 373 9.57 15.52 -5.36
C ARG A 373 8.86 16.85 -5.12
N LEU A 374 7.54 16.84 -5.25
CA LEU A 374 6.72 18.05 -5.24
C LEU A 374 6.62 18.72 -3.86
N ALA A 375 6.80 18.02 -2.73
CA ALA A 375 6.43 18.59 -1.44
C ALA A 375 7.40 19.70 -0.94
N LYS A 376 6.92 20.94 -0.88
CA LYS A 376 7.64 22.11 -0.33
C LYS A 376 7.81 22.06 1.19
N THR A 377 6.97 21.31 1.89
CA THR A 377 7.02 21.16 3.34
C THR A 377 7.57 19.79 3.73
N ALA A 378 8.81 19.77 4.23
CA ALA A 378 9.20 18.76 5.20
C ALA A 378 8.21 18.84 6.40
N PRO A 379 7.87 17.73 7.07
CA PRO A 379 6.97 17.81 8.21
C PRO A 379 7.45 18.91 9.17
N ALA A 380 6.55 19.85 9.52
CA ALA A 380 6.78 20.74 10.64
C ALA A 380 7.25 19.86 11.81
N GLY A 381 8.42 20.20 12.34
CA GLY A 381 9.22 19.27 13.12
C GLY A 381 8.43 18.71 14.30
N ILE A 382 8.22 17.39 14.30
CA ILE A 382 8.22 16.69 15.57
C ILE A 382 9.68 16.71 16.02
N THR A 383 10.05 17.72 16.80
CA THR A 383 11.31 17.77 17.52
C THR A 383 11.28 16.68 18.59
N TYR A 384 11.71 15.48 18.21
CA TYR A 384 12.12 14.49 19.19
C TYR A 384 13.40 15.01 19.83
N ALA A 385 13.38 15.28 21.14
CA ALA A 385 14.56 15.67 21.88
C ALA A 385 15.67 14.64 21.61
N THR A 386 16.74 15.08 20.95
CA THR A 386 17.99 14.33 20.92
C THR A 386 18.47 14.22 22.37
N PRO A 387 18.97 13.05 22.83
CA PRO A 387 19.71 13.00 24.06
C PRO A 387 20.94 13.89 23.85
N SER A 388 20.91 15.07 24.46
CA SER A 388 22.08 15.93 24.57
C SER A 388 23.21 15.06 25.11
N ALA A 389 24.34 15.08 24.40
CA ALA A 389 25.58 14.50 24.87
C ALA A 389 25.78 14.93 26.32
N TYR A 390 25.86 13.97 27.24
CA TYR A 390 26.33 14.23 28.58
C TYR A 390 27.75 14.78 28.46
N ALA A 391 27.85 16.10 28.47
CA ALA A 391 29.08 16.79 28.80
C ALA A 391 29.46 16.32 30.20
N ALA A 392 30.58 15.61 30.28
CA ALA A 392 31.25 15.37 31.53
C ALA A 392 31.46 16.73 32.22
N SER A 393 30.91 16.88 33.42
CA SER A 393 31.24 17.98 34.31
C SER A 393 31.70 17.39 35.66
N PRO A 394 32.71 18.01 36.30
CA PRO A 394 33.64 17.36 37.19
C PRO A 394 33.07 17.27 38.60
N PHE A 395 33.19 16.11 39.25
CA PHE A 395 33.04 16.03 40.69
C PHE A 395 34.37 15.64 41.33
N ASP A 396 34.92 16.66 41.99
CA ASP A 396 35.69 16.69 43.23
C ASP A 396 36.44 15.42 43.65
N ALA A 397 37.76 15.57 43.59
CA ALA A 397 38.68 14.90 44.48
C ALA A 397 38.50 15.45 45.91
N SER A 398 38.04 14.62 46.85
CA SER A 398 38.48 14.78 48.23
C SER A 398 38.46 13.46 49.02
N SER A 399 39.59 13.27 49.73
CA SER A 399 39.82 12.42 50.89
C SER A 399 39.73 10.90 50.74
N ALA A 400 40.89 10.31 50.50
CA ALA A 400 41.32 9.07 51.13
C ALA A 400 41.58 9.30 52.63
N ALA A 401 41.26 8.31 53.49
CA ALA A 401 42.12 7.67 54.52
C ALA A 401 41.25 6.69 55.40
N PRO A 402 41.82 5.74 56.17
CA PRO A 402 41.48 4.31 55.99
C PRO A 402 41.01 3.58 57.28
N ALA A 403 40.66 2.30 57.09
CA ALA A 403 40.70 1.16 58.02
C ALA A 403 40.13 1.27 59.45
N THR A 404 39.16 0.41 59.71
CA THR A 404 38.71 -0.12 61.02
C THR A 404 39.84 -0.62 61.94
N PRO A 405 39.59 -0.85 63.24
CA PRO A 405 38.51 -0.38 64.11
C PRO A 405 38.97 0.63 65.18
#